data_AF-A0A0A2FA86-F1
#
_entry.id   AF-A0A0A2FA86-F1
#
_cell.length_a   1.000
_cell.length_b   1.000
_cell.length_c   1.000
_cell.angle_alpha   90.00
_cell.angle_beta   90.00
_cell.angle_gamma   90.00
#
_symmetry.space_group_name_H-M   'P 1'
#
loop_
_entity.id
_entity.type
_entity.pdbx_description
1 polymer ?
#
loop_
_entity_poly.entity_id
_entity_poly.type
_entity_poly.pdbx_seq_one_letter_code
_entity_poly.pdbx_strand_id
1 'polypeptide(L)' 'QKPYTLTVVGKTITVSCQGEAMIYDMNGRRLAAGRNTVVYTAQGGSYAVMVVVDGKSYVEKLAVK' A
#
# COMPACT_ATOMS: atom_id res chain seq x y z
N GLN A 1 -7.69 15.20 6.09
CA GLN A 1 -6.32 14.64 6.09
C GLN A 1 -6.43 13.13 5.86
N LYS A 2 -5.54 12.51 5.09
CA LYS A 2 -5.57 11.04 4.89
C LYS A 2 -5.19 10.37 6.22
N PRO A 3 -5.94 9.35 6.71
CA PRO A 3 -5.66 8.69 7.99
C PRO A 3 -4.53 7.65 7.89
N TYR A 4 -3.63 7.83 6.92
CA TYR A 4 -2.51 6.94 6.64
C TYR A 4 -1.39 7.70 5.94
N THR A 5 -0.19 7.15 6.00
CA THR A 5 0.96 7.57 5.21
C THR A 5 1.31 6.52 4.18
N LEU A 6 1.82 6.98 3.04
CA LEU A 6 2.26 6.13 1.96
C LEU A 6 3.55 6.71 1.39
N THR A 7 4.65 5.97 1.48
CA THR A 7 5.95 6.39 0.97
C THR A 7 6.53 5.34 0.04
N VAL A 8 7.25 5.81 -0.97
CA VAL A 8 8.04 4.97 -1.87
C VAL A 8 9.48 5.48 -1.82
N VAL A 9 10.37 4.66 -1.29
CA VAL A 9 11.81 4.97 -1.21
C VAL A 9 12.57 3.89 -1.97
N GLY A 10 13.17 4.28 -3.10
CA GLY A 10 13.71 3.32 -4.06
C GLY A 10 12.61 2.37 -4.54
N LYS A 11 12.78 1.08 -4.24
CA LYS A 11 11.82 0.01 -4.55
C LYS A 11 10.93 -0.38 -3.36
N THR A 12 11.05 0.30 -2.22
CA THR A 12 10.30 -0.06 -1.01
C THR A 12 9.06 0.80 -0.87
N ILE A 13 7.89 0.17 -0.89
CA ILE A 13 6.61 0.78 -0.55
C ILE A 13 6.39 0.59 0.95
N THR A 14 6.14 1.67 1.68
CA THR A 14 5.74 1.62 3.10
C THR A 14 4.39 2.30 3.28
N VAL A 15 3.45 1.57 3.87
CA VAL A 15 2.13 2.05 4.25
C VAL A 15 2.04 2.06 5.76
N SER A 16 1.64 3.16 6.38
CA SER A 16 1.35 3.21 7.82
C SER A 16 -0.05 3.76 8.07
N CYS A 17 -0.83 3.10 8.91
CA CYS A 17 -2.20 3.48 9.28
C CYS A 17 -2.52 2.99 10.72
N GLN A 18 -3.71 3.31 11.22
CA GLN A 18 -4.32 2.61 12.37
C GLN A 18 -5.44 1.72 11.84
N GLY A 19 -5.07 0.55 11.31
CA GLY A 19 -6.00 -0.29 10.55
C GLY A 19 -5.27 -1.33 9.72
N GLU A 20 -5.84 -1.66 8.56
CA GLU A 20 -5.28 -2.66 7.63
C GLU A 20 -4.78 -2.00 6.36
N ALA A 21 -3.72 -2.56 5.79
CA ALA A 21 -3.21 -2.17 4.48
C ALA A 21 -2.90 -3.41 3.64
N MET A 22 -3.11 -3.30 2.34
CA MET A 22 -2.83 -4.35 1.36
C MET A 22 -2.20 -3.73 0.11
N ILE A 23 -1.28 -4.46 -0.51
CA ILE A 23 -0.59 -4.06 -1.75
C ILE A 23 -0.87 -5.12 -2.82
N TYR A 24 -1.24 -4.67 -4.01
CA TYR A 24 -1.58 -5.51 -5.16
C TYR A 24 -0.70 -5.15 -6.36
N ASP A 25 -0.33 -6.16 -7.17
CA ASP A 25 0.21 -5.92 -8.51
C ASP A 25 -0.90 -5.59 -9.52
N MET A 26 -0.50 -5.25 -10.75
CA MET A 26 -1.41 -4.91 -11.86
C MET A 26 -2.35 -6.03 -12.28
N ASN A 27 -2.06 -7.28 -11.90
CA ASN A 27 -2.92 -8.42 -12.19
C ASN A 27 -3.95 -8.64 -11.07
N GLY A 28 -3.98 -7.76 -10.06
CA GLY A 28 -4.87 -7.89 -8.90
C GLY A 28 -4.39 -8.93 -7.88
N ARG A 29 -3.17 -9.48 -8.02
CA ARG A 29 -2.63 -10.41 -7.02
C ARG A 29 -2.17 -9.61 -5.80
N ARG A 30 -2.64 -10.03 -4.61
CA ARG A 30 -2.23 -9.47 -3.32
C ARG A 30 -0.79 -9.91 -3.00
N LEU A 31 0.11 -8.95 -2.88
CA LEU A 31 1.55 -9.17 -2.63
C LEU A 31 1.90 -9.05 -1.15
N ALA A 32 1.25 -8.13 -0.46
CA ALA A 32 1.45 -7.88 0.97
C ALA A 32 0.14 -7.47 1.63
N ALA A 33 -0.01 -7.83 2.90
CA ALA A 33 -1.11 -7.38 3.74
C ALA A 33 -0.68 -7.40 5.21
N GLY A 34 -1.21 -6.47 6.00
CA GLY A 34 -0.90 -6.40 7.42
C GLY A 34 -1.66 -5.29 8.13
N ARG A 35 -1.45 -5.21 9.45
CA ARG A 35 -2.01 -4.17 10.32
C ARG A 35 -0.97 -3.13 10.66
N ASN A 36 -1.41 -1.89 10.78
CA ASN A 36 -0.66 -0.68 11.17
C ASN A 36 0.50 -0.28 10.26
N THR A 37 1.39 -1.20 9.90
CA THR A 37 2.50 -0.93 8.99
C THR A 37 2.68 -2.11 8.04
N VAL A 38 2.72 -1.81 6.74
CA VAL A 38 3.01 -2.78 5.68
C VAL A 38 4.18 -2.25 4.87
N VAL A 39 5.23 -3.07 4.77
CA VAL A 39 6.43 -2.77 3.98
C VAL A 39 6.55 -3.83 2.89
N TYR A 40 6.78 -3.40 1.65
CA TYR A 40 6.94 -4.29 0.52
C TYR A 40 8.04 -3.81 -0.41
N THR A 41 8.97 -4.72 -0.75
CA THR A 41 9.99 -4.47 -1.77
C THR A 41 9.42 -4.83 -3.15
N ALA A 42 9.09 -3.80 -3.92
CA ALA A 42 8.51 -3.88 -5.24
C ALA A 42 9.54 -4.13 -6.35
N GLN A 43 9.06 -4.63 -7.48
CA GLN A 43 9.75 -4.46 -8.76
C GLN A 43 9.27 -3.17 -9.44
N GLY A 44 9.98 -2.71 -10.47
CA GLY A 44 9.51 -1.61 -11.30
C GLY A 44 8.15 -1.93 -11.91
N GLY A 45 7.20 -1.00 -11.85
CA GLY A 45 5.83 -1.22 -12.31
C GLY A 45 4.78 -0.44 -11.53
N SER A 46 3.52 -0.74 -11.81
CA SER A 46 2.39 -0.11 -11.13
C SER A 46 1.80 -1.03 -10.04
N TYR A 47 1.30 -0.42 -8.97
CA TYR A 47 0.72 -1.11 -7.83
C TYR A 47 -0.54 -0.39 -7.34
N ALA A 48 -1.45 -1.14 -6.73
CA ALA A 48 -2.55 -0.59 -5.96
C ALA A 48 -2.31 -0.82 -4.47
N VAL A 49 -2.52 0.22 -3.66
CA VAL A 49 -2.49 0.13 -2.20
C VAL A 49 -3.89 0.39 -1.68
N MET A 50 -4.45 -0.60 -0.98
CA MET A 50 -5.71 -0.47 -0.27
C MET A 50 -5.41 -0.23 1.20
N VAL A 51 -6.08 0.74 1.81
CA VAL A 51 -5.98 1.04 3.25
C VAL A 51 -7.37 1.07 3.85
N VAL A 52 -7.58 0.35 4.94
CA VAL A 52 -8.85 0.31 5.67
C VAL A 52 -8.62 0.87 7.06
N VAL A 53 -9.27 2.01 7.37
CA VAL A 53 -9.24 2.67 8.69
C VAL A 53 -10.67 3.01 9.09
N ASP A 54 -11.07 2.67 10.30
CA ASP A 54 -12.41 2.95 10.85
C ASP A 54 -13.56 2.54 9.91
N GLY A 55 -13.43 1.36 9.30
CA GLY A 55 -14.42 0.81 8.36
C GLY A 55 -14.47 1.51 6.98
N LYS A 56 -13.63 2.53 6.73
CA LYS A 56 -13.52 3.20 5.43
C LYS A 56 -12.32 2.69 4.65
N SER A 57 -12.55 2.41 3.36
CA SER A 57 -11.51 1.98 2.43
C SER A 57 -11.00 3.14 1.58
N TYR A 58 -9.69 3.21 1.42
CA TYR A 58 -8.97 4.15 0.57
C TYR A 58 -8.08 3.38 -0.39
N VAL A 59 -7.96 3.86 -1.64
CA VAL A 59 -7.13 3.19 -2.65
C VAL A 59 -6.22 4.21 -3.33
N GLU A 60 -4.94 3.89 -3.41
CA GLU A 60 -3.93 4.67 -4.11
C GLU A 60 -3.30 3.85 -5.23
N LYS A 61 -3.03 4.48 -6.37
CA LYS A 61 -2.21 3.89 -7.44
C LYS A 61 -0.80 4.44 -7.35
N LEU A 62 0.18 3.56 -7.40
CA LEU A 62 1.60 3.90 -7.35
C LEU A 62 2.31 3.44 -8.62
N ALA A 63 3.31 4.21 -9.05
CA ALA A 63 4.31 3.77 -10.01
C ALA A 63 5.67 3.72 -9.30
N VAL A 64 6.29 2.55 -9.30
CA VAL A 64 7.65 2.32 -8.79
C VAL A 64 8.59 2.26 -9.99
N LYS A 65 9.69 3.02 -9.92
CA LYS A 65 10.73 3.06 -10.96
C LYS A 65 11.70 1.89 -10.84
#